data_AF-A0A4U5MCP9-F1
#
_entry.id   AF-A0A4U5MCP9-F1
#
_cell.length_a   1.000
_cell.length_b   1.000
_cell.length_c   1.000
_cell.angle_alpha   90.00
_cell.angle_beta   90.00
_cell.angle_gamma   90.00
#
_symmetry.space_group_name_H-M   'P 1'
#
loop_
_entity.id
_entity.type
_entity.pdbx_description
1 polymer ?
#
loop_
_entity_poly.entity_id
_entity_poly.type
_entity_poly.pdbx_seq_one_letter_code
_entity_poly.pdbx_strand_id
1 'polypeptide(L)'
;MDDVPILFTTAVRKILIEVPDFSGTWMYANDQKSKKPLNLYVFTNGTRCEYVAKSELNVVNPSLHLWKDFELHRVYVNFPGLFAEMTDLNPAIMKILKLFILKSERHVNVWCLSPYPCDQVHQLLDAVPRFGQFSTFHGVKLPTELVKLMTEAMNTGRVQRILAGTVDLTQKHLSIFKNFLEMANSREIRFTVNPGSEVSYEEAVQWTKSLPHCKRLSVTFRNPEAF
;
A
#
# COMPACT_ATOMS: atom_id res chain seq x y z
N MET A 1 -40.85 6.27 2.40
CA MET A 1 -39.72 7.17 2.09
C MET A 1 -39.24 7.58 3.46
N ASP A 2 -38.18 6.95 3.96
CA ASP A 2 -37.80 7.04 5.37
C ASP A 2 -37.12 8.39 5.63
N ASP A 3 -37.83 9.25 6.35
CA ASP A 3 -37.36 10.57 6.72
C ASP A 3 -36.17 10.45 7.68
N VAL A 4 -34.99 10.82 7.19
CA VAL A 4 -33.77 10.91 7.98
C VAL A 4 -34.01 11.90 9.14
N PRO A 5 -33.76 11.52 10.41
CA PRO A 5 -34.07 12.36 11.55
C PRO A 5 -33.40 13.74 11.46
N ILE A 6 -34.15 14.80 11.78
CA ILE A 6 -33.71 16.20 11.75
C ILE A 6 -32.42 16.43 12.57
N LEU A 7 -32.22 15.64 13.63
CA LEU A 7 -31.00 15.68 14.45
C LEU A 7 -29.76 15.25 13.66
N PHE A 8 -29.88 14.30 12.73
CA PHE A 8 -28.79 13.85 11.86
C PHE A 8 -28.44 14.92 10.82
N THR A 9 -29.43 15.53 10.16
CA THR A 9 -29.19 16.62 9.20
C THR A 9 -28.62 17.87 9.88
N THR A 10 -29.01 18.16 11.11
CA THR A 10 -28.48 19.30 11.87
C THR A 10 -27.05 19.05 12.34
N ALA A 11 -26.73 17.83 12.82
CA ALA A 11 -25.37 17.44 13.21
C ALA A 11 -24.41 17.42 12.01
N VAL A 12 -24.84 16.88 10.87
CA VAL A 12 -24.07 16.88 9.61
C VAL A 12 -23.86 18.31 9.10
N ARG A 13 -24.88 19.17 9.14
CA ARG A 13 -24.72 20.59 8.79
C ARG A 13 -23.77 21.32 9.74
N LYS A 14 -23.79 21.01 11.04
CA LYS A 14 -22.84 21.60 11.99
C LYS A 14 -21.40 21.17 11.70
N ILE A 15 -21.16 19.90 11.38
CA ILE A 15 -19.84 19.40 10.95
C ILE A 15 -19.39 20.07 9.64
N LEU A 16 -20.31 20.30 8.70
CA LEU A 16 -20.01 20.96 7.42
C LEU A 16 -19.77 22.48 7.55
N ILE A 17 -20.31 23.13 8.58
CA ILE A 17 -20.23 24.58 8.77
C ILE A 17 -19.12 24.97 9.77
N GLU A 18 -18.84 24.13 10.78
CA GLU A 18 -17.81 24.39 11.80
C GLU A 18 -16.43 23.82 11.42
N VAL A 19 -16.30 23.08 10.31
CA VAL A 19 -15.00 22.68 9.76
C VAL A 19 -14.82 23.34 8.39
N PRO A 20 -14.06 24.45 8.29
CA PRO A 20 -13.97 25.23 7.05
C PRO A 20 -13.27 24.54 5.87
N ASP A 21 -12.91 23.25 5.96
CA ASP A 21 -12.00 22.65 4.97
C ASP A 21 -12.18 21.13 4.73
N PHE A 22 -13.42 20.62 4.72
CA PHE A 22 -13.72 19.28 4.18
C PHE A 22 -14.54 19.27 2.88
N SER A 23 -14.79 20.45 2.29
CA SER A 23 -14.89 20.51 0.84
C SER A 23 -13.48 20.49 0.28
N GLY A 24 -12.89 19.30 0.23
CA GLY A 24 -11.84 18.99 -0.75
C GLY A 24 -12.45 19.10 -2.14
N THR A 25 -12.83 20.31 -2.54
CA THR A 25 -12.92 20.69 -3.93
C THR A 25 -11.60 20.23 -4.52
N TRP A 26 -11.72 19.37 -5.52
CA TRP A 26 -10.68 18.99 -6.45
C TRP A 26 -10.27 20.24 -7.25
N MET A 27 -9.84 21.28 -6.55
CA MET A 27 -9.19 22.43 -7.12
C MET A 27 -7.82 21.93 -7.51
N TYR A 28 -7.65 21.75 -8.81
CA TYR A 28 -6.37 21.91 -9.48
C TYR A 28 -5.59 23.02 -8.76
N ALA A 29 -4.62 22.63 -7.93
CA ALA A 29 -3.55 23.51 -7.50
C ALA A 29 -2.70 23.76 -8.75
N ASN A 30 -3.19 24.65 -9.60
CA ASN A 30 -2.64 24.95 -10.92
C ASN A 30 -1.38 25.83 -10.84
N ASP A 31 -0.72 25.89 -9.68
CA ASP A 31 0.52 26.64 -9.45
C ASP A 31 1.49 25.93 -8.48
N GLN A 32 1.29 24.66 -8.15
CA GLN A 32 2.39 23.91 -7.52
C GLN A 32 3.42 23.59 -8.61
N LYS A 33 4.63 24.19 -8.52
CA LYS A 33 5.83 23.68 -9.18
C LYS A 33 5.77 22.15 -9.15
N SER A 34 5.87 21.50 -10.31
CA SER A 34 5.80 20.05 -10.38
C SER A 34 6.88 19.45 -9.48
N LYS A 35 6.49 18.92 -8.32
CA LYS A 35 7.40 18.23 -7.40
C LYS A 35 8.07 17.08 -8.15
N LYS A 36 9.37 16.90 -7.90
CA LYS A 36 10.12 15.79 -8.52
C LYS A 36 9.75 14.47 -7.85
N PRO A 37 9.58 13.38 -8.61
CA PRO A 37 9.30 12.08 -8.02
C PRO A 37 10.51 11.61 -7.19
N LEU A 38 10.23 11.07 -6.01
CA LEU A 38 11.22 10.46 -5.13
C LEU A 38 10.89 8.98 -4.94
N ASN A 39 11.92 8.14 -5.04
CA ASN A 39 11.88 6.74 -4.70
C ASN A 39 12.67 6.53 -3.42
N LEU A 40 12.04 5.94 -2.40
CA LEU A 40 12.70 5.52 -1.17
C LEU A 40 13.07 4.05 -1.29
N TYR A 41 14.34 3.73 -1.11
CA TYR A 41 14.84 2.36 -1.01
C TYR A 41 15.19 2.11 0.44
N VAL A 42 14.72 1.00 0.99
CA VAL A 42 14.94 0.58 2.37
C VAL A 42 15.45 -0.85 2.35
N PHE A 43 16.57 -1.10 3.00
CA PHE A 43 17.18 -2.41 3.12
C PHE A 43 17.22 -2.82 4.59
N THR A 44 17.06 -4.11 4.87
CA THR A 44 17.07 -4.66 6.23
C THR A 44 18.01 -5.85 6.29
N ASN A 45 18.91 -5.84 7.27
CA ASN A 45 19.79 -6.96 7.58
C ASN A 45 19.70 -7.26 9.08
N GLY A 46 18.88 -8.24 9.43
CA GLY A 46 18.54 -8.53 10.83
C GLY A 46 17.85 -7.34 11.48
N THR A 47 18.48 -6.75 12.50
CA THR A 47 17.96 -5.58 13.22
C THR A 47 18.38 -4.24 12.61
N ARG A 48 19.35 -4.23 11.68
CA ARG A 48 19.76 -3.01 10.99
C ARG A 48 18.84 -2.71 9.83
N CYS A 49 18.52 -1.43 9.69
CA CYS A 49 17.79 -0.90 8.55
C CYS A 49 18.60 0.24 7.95
N GLU A 50 18.80 0.17 6.65
CA GLU A 50 19.48 1.19 5.87
C GLU A 50 18.52 1.74 4.83
N TYR A 51 18.79 2.96 4.36
CA TYR A 51 17.98 3.59 3.34
C TYR A 51 18.82 4.39 2.36
N VAL A 52 18.23 4.64 1.19
CA VAL A 52 18.65 5.69 0.27
C VAL A 52 17.42 6.26 -0.41
N ALA A 53 17.31 7.58 -0.46
CA ALA A 53 16.26 8.26 -1.23
C ALA A 53 16.86 8.79 -2.53
N LYS A 54 16.16 8.58 -3.66
CA LYS A 54 16.62 9.01 -4.97
C LYS A 54 15.54 9.73 -5.75
N SER A 55 15.95 10.77 -6.46
CA SER A 55 15.15 11.38 -7.53
C SER A 55 15.95 11.25 -8.81
N GLU A 56 15.40 10.51 -9.78
CA GLU A 56 16.12 10.09 -10.99
C GLU A 56 17.42 9.36 -10.62
N LEU A 57 18.58 9.92 -10.96
CA LEU A 57 19.89 9.34 -10.65
C LEU A 57 20.54 9.93 -9.40
N ASN A 58 19.96 10.99 -8.82
CA ASN A 58 20.56 11.74 -7.72
C ASN A 58 20.11 11.20 -6.37
N VAL A 59 21.07 11.01 -5.46
CA VAL A 59 20.78 10.76 -4.04
C VAL A 59 20.26 12.04 -3.40
N VAL A 60 19.19 11.91 -2.63
CA VAL A 60 18.54 13.02 -1.94
C VAL A 60 18.61 12.76 -0.45
N ASN A 61 19.25 13.65 0.28
CA ASN A 61 19.33 13.56 1.73
C ASN A 61 18.00 14.01 2.35
N PRO A 62 17.43 13.25 3.31
CA PRO A 62 16.22 13.65 4.00
C PRO A 62 16.43 14.96 4.75
N SER A 63 15.47 15.88 4.61
CA SER A 63 15.43 17.14 5.34
C SER A 63 13.99 17.49 5.69
N LEU A 64 13.78 18.39 6.65
CA LEU A 64 12.45 18.83 7.09
C LEU A 64 11.64 19.53 5.98
N HIS A 65 12.31 19.97 4.91
CA HIS A 65 11.70 20.67 3.79
C HIS A 65 11.63 19.84 2.51
N LEU A 66 11.99 18.55 2.58
CA LEU A 66 11.98 17.63 1.44
C LEU A 66 10.65 17.62 0.66
N TRP A 67 9.53 17.76 1.37
CA TRP A 67 8.17 17.79 0.81
C TRP A 67 7.87 19.00 -0.08
N LYS A 68 8.69 20.06 -0.03
CA LYS A 68 8.49 21.25 -0.89
C LYS A 68 8.88 20.98 -2.34
N ASP A 69 9.94 20.19 -2.53
CA ASP A 69 10.56 19.97 -3.85
C ASP A 69 10.29 18.58 -4.41
N PHE A 70 9.94 17.63 -3.55
CA PHE A 70 9.78 16.22 -3.90
C PHE A 70 8.43 15.65 -3.48
N GLU A 71 7.96 14.68 -4.26
CA GLU A 71 6.77 13.89 -3.98
C GLU A 71 7.16 12.41 -3.94
N LEU A 72 6.77 11.70 -2.87
CA LEU A 72 7.05 10.28 -2.77
C LEU A 72 6.22 9.51 -3.79
N HIS A 73 6.90 8.76 -4.65
CA HIS A 73 6.25 7.95 -5.68
C HIS A 73 6.29 6.46 -5.32
N ARG A 74 7.43 5.99 -4.78
CA ARG A 74 7.63 4.56 -4.51
C ARG A 74 8.44 4.30 -3.25
N VAL A 75 8.12 3.21 -2.57
CA VAL A 75 8.94 2.62 -1.51
C VAL A 75 9.33 1.21 -1.95
N TYR A 76 10.63 0.97 -2.01
CA TYR A 76 11.22 -0.32 -2.31
C TYR A 76 11.81 -0.88 -1.02
N VAL A 77 11.36 -2.05 -0.60
CA VAL A 77 11.86 -2.74 0.60
C VAL A 77 12.62 -3.98 0.16
N ASN A 78 13.91 -4.04 0.51
CA ASN A 78 14.84 -5.11 0.16
C ASN A 78 14.85 -5.44 -1.33
N PHE A 79 14.68 -4.42 -2.16
CA PHE A 79 14.82 -4.56 -3.60
C PHE A 79 16.31 -4.64 -3.92
N PRO A 80 16.80 -5.69 -4.59
CA PRO A 80 18.20 -5.80 -4.97
C PRO A 80 18.51 -4.65 -5.92
N GLY A 81 19.20 -3.65 -5.41
CA GLY A 81 19.72 -2.53 -6.16
C GLY A 81 21.20 -2.41 -5.85
N LEU A 82 21.99 -2.20 -6.90
CA LEU A 82 23.42 -1.88 -6.79
C LEU A 82 23.55 -0.45 -6.27
N PHE A 83 23.31 -0.25 -4.98
CA PHE A 83 23.52 1.03 -4.32
C PHE A 83 24.85 0.96 -3.58
N ALA A 84 25.86 1.65 -4.12
CA ALA A 84 27.20 1.68 -3.52
C ALA A 84 27.21 2.34 -2.13
N GLU A 85 26.24 3.21 -1.84
CA GLU A 85 26.14 3.95 -0.59
C GLU A 85 24.69 3.93 -0.07
N MET A 86 24.46 3.22 1.02
CA MET A 86 23.25 3.32 1.83
C MET A 86 23.60 3.96 3.19
N THR A 87 22.62 4.63 3.79
CA THR A 87 22.78 5.27 5.10
C THR A 87 21.96 4.52 6.15
N ASP A 88 22.52 4.34 7.35
CA ASP A 88 21.78 3.79 8.49
C ASP A 88 20.51 4.61 8.79
N LEU A 89 19.38 3.92 8.89
CA LEU A 89 18.10 4.50 9.24
C LEU A 89 18.00 4.68 10.75
N ASN A 90 18.59 5.75 11.26
CA ASN A 90 18.50 6.11 12.68
C ASN A 90 17.14 6.76 13.05
N PRO A 91 16.82 6.94 14.34
CA PRO A 91 15.54 7.50 14.78
C PRO A 91 15.24 8.93 14.29
N ALA A 92 16.26 9.77 14.12
CA ALA A 92 16.08 11.14 13.64
C ALA A 92 15.67 11.16 12.16
N ILE A 93 16.35 10.38 11.33
CA ILE A 93 16.00 10.24 9.92
C ILE A 93 14.63 9.56 9.76
N MET A 94 14.36 8.51 10.55
CA MET A 94 13.07 7.85 10.58
C MET A 94 11.93 8.85 10.80
N LYS A 95 12.07 9.77 11.76
CA LYS A 95 11.07 10.80 12.03
C LYS A 95 10.84 11.71 10.81
N ILE A 96 11.92 12.14 10.14
CA ILE A 96 11.84 12.97 8.94
C ILE A 96 11.13 12.22 7.81
N LEU A 97 11.52 10.98 7.55
CA LEU A 97 10.93 10.16 6.50
C LEU A 97 9.46 9.86 6.76
N LYS A 98 9.06 9.50 7.99
CA LYS A 98 7.64 9.30 8.35
C LYS A 98 6.82 10.56 8.09
N LEU A 99 7.32 11.74 8.49
CA LEU A 99 6.63 13.01 8.23
C LEU A 99 6.52 13.30 6.73
N PHE A 100 7.56 13.01 5.95
CA PHE A 100 7.54 13.17 4.50
C PHE A 100 6.53 12.23 3.83
N ILE A 101 6.54 10.94 4.20
CA ILE A 101 5.60 9.92 3.70
C ILE A 101 4.16 10.33 4.01
N LEU A 102 3.88 10.73 5.25
CA LEU A 102 2.54 11.12 5.70
C LEU A 102 1.98 12.32 4.91
N LYS A 103 2.85 13.21 4.46
CA LYS A 103 2.51 14.39 3.66
C LYS A 103 2.32 14.12 2.16
N SER A 104 2.44 12.87 1.71
CA SER A 104 2.30 12.53 0.29
C SER A 104 0.86 12.79 -0.18
N GLU A 105 0.73 13.65 -1.18
CA GLU A 105 -0.55 14.04 -1.79
C GLU A 105 -0.98 13.04 -2.87
N ARG A 106 -0.05 12.21 -3.37
CA ARG A 106 -0.31 11.17 -4.35
C ARG A 106 -0.31 9.77 -3.74
N HIS A 107 -0.86 8.82 -4.50
CA HIS A 107 -0.76 7.41 -4.19
C HIS A 107 0.69 6.94 -4.25
N VAL A 108 1.14 6.25 -3.21
CA VAL A 108 2.49 5.68 -3.12
C VAL A 108 2.46 4.22 -3.54
N ASN A 109 3.41 3.78 -4.37
CA ASN A 109 3.53 2.37 -4.72
C ASN A 109 4.59 1.69 -3.85
N VAL A 110 4.27 0.53 -3.28
CA VAL A 110 5.16 -0.22 -2.39
C VAL A 110 5.53 -1.56 -3.02
N TRP A 111 6.83 -1.85 -3.03
CA TRP A 111 7.39 -3.12 -3.48
C TRP A 111 8.23 -3.74 -2.37
N CYS A 112 7.74 -4.82 -1.78
CA CYS A 112 8.42 -5.53 -0.70
C CYS A 112 8.95 -6.88 -1.17
N LEU A 113 10.26 -7.00 -1.30
CA LEU A 113 10.93 -8.21 -1.80
C LEU A 113 11.48 -9.11 -0.70
N SER A 114 11.47 -8.67 0.56
CA SER A 114 11.89 -9.49 1.70
C SER A 114 10.70 -10.06 2.46
N PRO A 115 10.81 -11.32 2.93
CA PRO A 115 9.87 -11.94 3.85
C PRO A 115 10.00 -11.48 5.30
N TYR A 116 10.99 -10.66 5.65
CA TYR A 116 11.20 -10.18 7.02
C TYR A 116 11.58 -8.70 7.04
N PRO A 117 10.63 -7.78 6.77
CA PRO A 117 10.86 -6.38 7.08
C PRO A 117 10.96 -6.22 8.60
N CYS A 118 11.94 -5.43 9.06
CA CYS A 118 12.06 -5.07 10.46
C CYS A 118 10.97 -4.07 10.88
N ASP A 119 10.79 -3.86 12.19
CA ASP A 119 9.80 -2.92 12.75
C ASP A 119 9.90 -1.50 12.17
N GLN A 120 11.10 -1.08 11.80
CA GLN A 120 11.33 0.22 11.19
C GLN A 120 10.65 0.35 9.83
N VAL A 121 10.69 -0.71 9.00
CA VAL A 121 9.96 -0.74 7.72
C VAL A 121 8.47 -0.66 7.97
N HIS A 122 7.95 -1.43 8.95
CA HIS A 122 6.53 -1.38 9.29
C HIS A 122 6.08 0.03 9.68
N GLN A 123 6.85 0.72 10.50
CA GLN A 123 6.56 2.10 10.89
C GLN A 123 6.58 3.10 9.72
N LEU A 124 7.43 2.89 8.72
CA LEU A 124 7.45 3.70 7.50
C LEU A 124 6.22 3.43 6.64
N LEU A 125 5.86 2.15 6.45
CA LEU A 125 4.72 1.78 5.61
C LEU A 125 3.38 2.16 6.25
N ASP A 126 3.26 2.07 7.56
CA ASP A 126 2.05 2.52 8.29
C ASP A 126 1.75 4.01 8.09
N ALA A 127 2.80 4.82 7.93
CA ALA A 127 2.69 6.26 7.65
C ALA A 127 2.17 6.58 6.24
N VAL A 128 2.12 5.61 5.31
CA VAL A 128 1.68 5.84 3.93
C VAL A 128 0.17 6.09 3.90
N PRO A 129 -0.30 7.30 3.55
CA PRO A 129 -1.72 7.61 3.64
C PRO A 129 -2.56 6.78 2.66
N ARG A 130 -2.06 6.63 1.42
CA ARG A 130 -2.74 5.91 0.34
C ARG A 130 -1.76 5.14 -0.54
N PHE A 131 -2.03 3.86 -0.73
CA PHE A 131 -1.28 2.96 -1.59
C PHE A 131 -1.91 2.88 -2.98
N GLY A 132 -1.15 3.25 -4.02
CA GLY A 132 -1.55 3.01 -5.41
C GLY A 132 -1.36 1.55 -5.81
N GLN A 133 -0.37 0.91 -5.21
CA GLN A 133 -0.07 -0.50 -5.34
C GLN A 133 0.68 -0.96 -4.10
N PHE A 134 0.28 -2.10 -3.55
CA PHE A 134 1.07 -2.84 -2.56
C PHE A 134 1.45 -4.17 -3.20
N SER A 135 2.74 -4.42 -3.35
CA SER A 135 3.21 -5.62 -4.03
C SER A 135 4.31 -6.32 -3.26
N THR A 136 4.22 -7.64 -3.25
CA THR A 136 5.12 -8.53 -2.55
C THR A 136 5.70 -9.58 -3.50
N PHE A 137 6.90 -10.07 -3.22
CA PHE A 137 7.58 -11.00 -4.13
C PHE A 137 6.97 -12.40 -4.13
N HIS A 138 7.03 -13.07 -5.28
CA HIS A 138 6.53 -14.43 -5.49
C HIS A 138 7.38 -15.47 -4.78
N GLY A 139 6.75 -16.46 -4.14
CA GLY A 139 7.44 -17.65 -3.63
C GLY A 139 7.96 -17.59 -2.20
N VAL A 140 7.72 -16.52 -1.43
CA VAL A 140 8.00 -16.51 0.01
C VAL A 140 6.75 -16.19 0.82
N LYS A 141 6.55 -16.92 1.93
CA LYS A 141 5.46 -16.68 2.87
C LYS A 141 5.53 -15.25 3.39
N LEU A 142 4.42 -14.53 3.33
CA LEU A 142 4.34 -13.17 3.85
C LEU A 142 4.43 -13.17 5.38
N PRO A 143 5.26 -12.29 5.97
CA PRO A 143 5.31 -12.13 7.42
C PRO A 143 3.98 -11.56 7.93
N THR A 144 3.57 -12.03 9.11
CA THR A 144 2.27 -11.72 9.73
C THR A 144 1.97 -10.22 9.79
N GLU A 145 2.97 -9.40 10.13
CA GLU A 145 2.79 -7.95 10.25
C GLU A 145 2.55 -7.26 8.90
N LEU A 146 3.15 -7.75 7.80
CA LEU A 146 2.82 -7.25 6.45
C LEU A 146 1.41 -7.67 6.04
N VAL A 147 1.00 -8.90 6.39
CA VAL A 147 -0.36 -9.37 6.12
C VAL A 147 -1.38 -8.52 6.87
N LYS A 148 -1.11 -8.17 8.14
CA LYS A 148 -1.96 -7.26 8.93
C LYS A 148 -2.06 -5.89 8.28
N LEU A 149 -0.92 -5.26 7.95
CA LEU A 149 -0.89 -3.95 7.28
C LEU A 149 -1.65 -3.96 5.95
N MET A 150 -1.43 -4.98 5.12
CA MET A 150 -2.13 -5.13 3.84
C MET A 150 -3.64 -5.32 4.04
N THR A 151 -4.04 -6.11 5.03
CA THR A 151 -5.44 -6.34 5.40
C THR A 151 -6.10 -5.06 5.88
N GLU A 152 -5.44 -4.32 6.76
CA GLU A 152 -5.92 -3.02 7.25
C GLU A 152 -6.07 -2.03 6.09
N ALA A 153 -5.06 -1.93 5.21
CA ALA A 153 -5.12 -1.05 4.05
C ALA A 153 -6.28 -1.40 3.11
N MET A 154 -6.59 -2.69 2.94
CA MET A 154 -7.77 -3.15 2.18
C MET A 154 -9.08 -2.75 2.86
N ASN A 155 -9.22 -3.06 4.16
CA ASN A 155 -10.44 -2.79 4.93
C ASN A 155 -10.74 -1.29 5.08
N THR A 156 -9.72 -0.46 5.10
CA THR A 156 -9.84 1.01 5.19
C THR A 156 -9.92 1.69 3.82
N GLY A 157 -9.84 0.92 2.72
CA GLY A 157 -9.83 1.47 1.37
C GLY A 157 -8.60 2.32 1.04
N ARG A 158 -7.52 2.21 1.83
CA ARG A 158 -6.24 2.91 1.63
C ARG A 158 -5.44 2.34 0.47
N VAL A 159 -5.82 1.21 -0.13
CA VAL A 159 -5.08 0.57 -1.24
C VAL A 159 -5.94 0.37 -2.48
N GLN A 160 -5.35 0.62 -3.65
CA GLN A 160 -6.00 0.39 -4.94
C GLN A 160 -5.65 -0.96 -5.55
N ARG A 161 -4.39 -1.41 -5.45
CA ARG A 161 -3.94 -2.63 -6.12
C ARG A 161 -3.08 -3.47 -5.20
N ILE A 162 -3.38 -4.76 -5.11
CA ILE A 162 -2.58 -5.74 -4.40
C ILE A 162 -1.97 -6.68 -5.44
N LEU A 163 -0.64 -6.73 -5.54
CA LEU A 163 0.05 -7.78 -6.30
C LEU A 163 0.85 -8.62 -5.30
N ALA A 164 0.17 -9.60 -4.73
CA ALA A 164 0.82 -10.52 -3.81
C ALA A 164 1.52 -11.64 -4.59
N GLY A 165 2.55 -12.19 -3.96
CA GLY A 165 3.25 -13.37 -4.43
C GLY A 165 2.40 -14.65 -4.39
N THR A 166 2.99 -15.71 -3.86
CA THR A 166 2.27 -16.96 -3.61
C THR A 166 1.66 -16.93 -2.22
N VAL A 167 0.38 -17.28 -2.08
CA VAL A 167 -0.39 -17.17 -0.84
C VAL A 167 -1.04 -18.51 -0.50
N ASP A 168 -0.97 -18.89 0.78
CA ASP A 168 -1.79 -19.94 1.37
C ASP A 168 -3.20 -19.38 1.59
N LEU A 169 -4.09 -19.66 0.65
CA LEU A 169 -5.43 -19.08 0.65
C LEU A 169 -6.29 -19.78 1.70
N THR A 170 -6.82 -18.99 2.64
CA THR A 170 -7.76 -19.45 3.68
C THR A 170 -9.13 -18.86 3.43
N GLN A 171 -10.16 -19.40 4.06
CA GLN A 171 -11.51 -18.80 4.00
C GLN A 171 -11.53 -17.35 4.51
N LYS A 172 -10.70 -17.04 5.51
CA LYS A 172 -10.53 -15.67 6.02
C LYS A 172 -9.94 -14.74 4.94
N HIS A 173 -8.92 -15.19 4.21
CA HIS A 173 -8.33 -14.41 3.12
C HIS A 173 -9.35 -14.13 2.01
N LEU A 174 -10.12 -15.14 1.61
CA LEU A 174 -11.20 -14.98 0.62
C LEU A 174 -12.23 -13.93 1.05
N SER A 175 -12.69 -13.97 2.30
CA SER A 175 -13.66 -13.01 2.82
C SER A 175 -13.14 -11.57 2.75
N ILE A 176 -11.87 -11.35 3.15
CA ILE A 176 -11.22 -10.04 3.04
C ILE A 176 -11.14 -9.58 1.58
N PHE A 177 -10.74 -10.46 0.66
CA PHE A 177 -10.63 -10.12 -0.76
C PHE A 177 -11.99 -9.83 -1.41
N LYS A 178 -13.04 -10.55 -1.02
CA LYS A 178 -14.42 -10.28 -1.45
C LYS A 178 -14.84 -8.88 -1.04
N ASN A 179 -14.75 -8.57 0.26
CA ASN A 179 -15.06 -7.24 0.78
C ASN A 179 -14.23 -6.16 0.08
N PHE A 180 -12.93 -6.40 -0.11
CA PHE A 180 -12.07 -5.45 -0.80
C PHE A 180 -12.55 -5.18 -2.23
N LEU A 181 -12.93 -6.18 -3.01
CA LEU A 181 -13.39 -5.96 -4.38
C LEU A 181 -14.76 -5.28 -4.46
N GLU A 182 -15.57 -5.36 -3.41
CA GLU A 182 -16.90 -4.75 -3.35
C GLU A 182 -16.88 -3.23 -3.05
N MET A 183 -15.95 -2.72 -2.23
CA MET A 183 -16.09 -1.33 -1.74
C MET A 183 -15.61 -0.21 -2.70
N ALA A 184 -15.24 -0.45 -3.97
CA ALA A 184 -15.04 0.60 -4.99
C ALA A 184 -14.79 0.07 -6.41
N ASN A 185 -15.01 0.93 -7.41
CA ASN A 185 -14.79 0.63 -8.84
C ASN A 185 -13.33 0.43 -9.25
N SER A 186 -12.34 0.86 -8.47
CA SER A 186 -10.92 0.84 -8.87
C SER A 186 -10.00 0.02 -7.98
N ARG A 187 -10.25 -1.29 -7.93
CA ARG A 187 -9.47 -2.22 -7.10
C ARG A 187 -8.98 -3.42 -7.88
N GLU A 188 -7.73 -3.80 -7.69
CA GLU A 188 -7.10 -4.96 -8.34
C GLU A 188 -6.47 -5.89 -7.31
N ILE A 189 -6.65 -7.20 -7.47
CA ILE A 189 -5.89 -8.20 -6.72
C ILE A 189 -5.26 -9.19 -7.72
N ARG A 190 -3.94 -9.38 -7.61
CA ARG A 190 -3.20 -10.48 -8.22
C ARG A 190 -2.49 -11.29 -7.16
N PHE A 191 -2.60 -12.61 -7.26
CA PHE A 191 -1.86 -13.54 -6.43
C PHE A 191 -1.75 -14.91 -7.08
N THR A 192 -0.78 -15.69 -6.61
CA THR A 192 -0.69 -17.11 -6.93
C THR A 192 -1.18 -17.94 -5.75
N VAL A 193 -2.08 -18.90 -5.95
CA VAL A 193 -2.53 -19.81 -4.88
C VAL A 193 -1.59 -21.01 -4.75
N ASN A 194 -1.22 -21.36 -3.51
CA ASN A 194 -0.48 -22.58 -3.22
C ASN A 194 -1.40 -23.82 -3.33
N PRO A 195 -0.95 -24.96 -3.89
CA PRO A 195 -1.76 -26.17 -4.02
C PRO A 195 -2.29 -26.74 -2.70
N GLY A 196 -1.57 -26.53 -1.59
CA GLY A 196 -1.97 -26.96 -0.25
C GLY A 196 -2.86 -25.97 0.51
N SER A 197 -3.45 -24.99 -0.19
CA SER A 197 -4.35 -24.01 0.42
C SER A 197 -5.65 -24.68 0.89
N GLU A 198 -6.27 -24.12 1.93
CA GLU A 198 -7.58 -24.55 2.43
C GLU A 198 -8.67 -24.39 1.37
N VAL A 199 -8.56 -23.32 0.57
CA VAL A 199 -9.47 -23.01 -0.53
C VAL A 199 -9.01 -23.75 -1.78
N SER A 200 -9.91 -24.56 -2.37
CA SER A 200 -9.60 -25.32 -3.57
C SER A 200 -9.48 -24.43 -4.82
N TYR A 201 -8.85 -24.98 -5.86
CA TYR A 201 -8.77 -24.33 -7.17
C TYR A 201 -10.15 -23.97 -7.71
N GLU A 202 -11.09 -24.93 -7.65
CA GLU A 202 -12.44 -24.78 -8.17
C GLU A 202 -13.20 -23.68 -7.45
N GLU A 203 -13.08 -23.60 -6.12
CA GLU A 203 -13.73 -22.57 -5.32
C GLU A 203 -13.20 -21.16 -5.66
N ALA A 204 -11.87 -21.02 -5.77
CA ALA A 204 -11.26 -19.75 -6.14
C ALA A 204 -11.60 -19.34 -7.58
N VAL A 205 -11.73 -20.29 -8.52
CA VAL A 205 -12.20 -20.02 -9.89
C VAL A 205 -13.68 -19.69 -9.95
N GLN A 206 -14.53 -20.34 -9.14
CA GLN A 206 -15.95 -19.99 -9.07
C GLN A 206 -16.14 -18.56 -8.55
N TRP A 207 -15.38 -18.18 -7.52
CA TRP A 207 -15.40 -16.83 -7.01
C TRP A 207 -14.94 -15.78 -8.04
N THR A 208 -13.89 -16.06 -8.82
CA THR A 208 -13.46 -15.10 -9.86
C THR A 208 -14.54 -14.92 -10.94
N LYS A 209 -15.23 -16.00 -11.31
CA LYS A 209 -16.36 -15.97 -12.26
C LYS A 209 -17.59 -15.24 -11.71
N SER A 210 -17.81 -15.26 -10.39
CA SER A 210 -18.94 -14.57 -9.75
C SER A 210 -18.79 -13.05 -9.70
N LEU A 211 -17.68 -12.51 -10.21
CA LEU A 211 -17.38 -11.08 -10.25
C LEU A 211 -17.39 -10.55 -11.71
N PRO A 212 -18.55 -10.56 -12.42
CA PRO A 212 -18.62 -10.32 -13.87
C PRO A 212 -18.17 -8.91 -14.31
N HIS A 213 -18.10 -7.95 -13.39
CA HIS A 213 -17.60 -6.59 -13.64
C HIS A 213 -16.13 -6.38 -13.24
N CYS A 214 -15.50 -7.37 -12.62
CA CYS A 214 -14.15 -7.25 -12.10
C CYS A 214 -13.13 -7.81 -13.11
N LYS A 215 -12.76 -7.02 -14.13
CA LYS A 215 -11.57 -7.28 -14.97
C LYS A 215 -10.23 -7.19 -14.20
N ARG A 216 -10.29 -7.11 -12.87
CA ARG A 216 -9.22 -6.64 -11.97
C ARG A 216 -8.84 -7.68 -10.92
N LEU A 217 -9.39 -8.88 -10.99
CA LEU A 217 -8.94 -10.03 -10.22
C LEU A 217 -8.21 -10.99 -11.17
N SER A 218 -6.94 -11.24 -10.91
CA SER A 218 -6.15 -12.24 -11.66
C SER A 218 -5.54 -13.22 -10.68
N VAL A 219 -6.11 -14.41 -10.62
CA VAL A 219 -5.64 -15.50 -9.77
C VAL A 219 -4.87 -16.49 -10.64
N THR A 220 -3.59 -16.65 -10.36
CA THR A 220 -2.76 -17.69 -10.97
C THR A 220 -2.66 -18.85 -9.98
N PHE A 221 -2.52 -20.07 -10.45
CA PHE A 221 -2.30 -21.23 -9.58
C PHE A 221 -0.95 -21.84 -9.90
N ARG A 222 -0.18 -22.19 -8.87
CA ARG A 222 1.09 -22.88 -9.09
C ARG A 222 0.78 -24.32 -9.51
N ASN A 223 1.27 -24.75 -10.67
CA ASN A 223 1.08 -26.13 -11.12
C ASN A 223 1.76 -27.08 -10.10
N PRO A 224 1.04 -28.04 -9.49
CA PRO A 224 1.65 -29.01 -8.57
C PRO A 224 2.74 -29.87 -9.23
N GLU A 225 2.72 -30.02 -10.56
CA GLU A 225 3.66 -30.87 -11.33
C GLU A 225 4.94 -30.15 -11.78
N ALA A 226 5.16 -28.90 -11.38
CA ALA A 226 6.31 -28.09 -11.82
C ALA A 226 7.57 -28.19 -10.92
N PHE A 227 7.71 -29.28 -10.15
CA PHE A 227 8.88 -29.60 -9.33
C PHE A 227 9.37 -31.03 -9.57
#